data_AF-A0A9P7VA73-F1
#
_entry.id   AF-A0A9P7VA73-F1
#
_cell.length_a   1.000
_cell.length_b   1.000
_cell.length_c   1.000
_cell.angle_alpha   90.00
_cell.angle_beta   90.00
_cell.angle_gamma   90.00
#
_symmetry.space_group_name_H-M   'P 1'
#
loop_
_entity.id
_entity.type
_entity.pdbx_description
1 polymer ?
#
loop_
_entity_poly.entity_id
_entity_poly.type
_entity_poly.pdbx_seq_one_letter_code
_entity_poly.pdbx_strand_id
1 'polypeptide(L)'
;MGKLVELLSHPGELRSVIQLKYFREESNPVGKGLRGPDLIRCYELLNLTSRSFAAVIQELNLELRDAIMIFYLVLRALDTVEDDMTIDPKIKIPLLRGFANKLKLPSWSFDGSGPNEKDRAVLVEFDVILREYKKLKPTYQDIVSDMANQMGNGMADYILDESFNANGVNTVKDYDLYCWYVAGLVGKGLTLLMGEAEFCDPAALNDDFAMSTSMGLFLQKTNIIRDYHEDLEDGRSFWPKEIWSKHTDRLYAFHEDPSQQAAGLACINELVLNALGHVKDVLSYLSLVKDPSCFNFCAIPQVMAVATLATVYNNPDVLHKVVKIRKGTTCSLILNSRTLPDVAKIFRHYIQVINHKSDVNDPNYLKIGIKCGEIEQFIELMYPSDTEHQKQPKQINKYIEAREDLDKQVGALVTEETLRCNTALVGVGIVFFGVILYLL
;
A
#
# COMPACT_ATOMS: atom_id res chain seq x y z
N MET A 1 -10.85 -24.38 -4.98
CA MET A 1 -11.70 -24.52 -3.77
C MET A 1 -12.54 -23.27 -3.62
N GLY A 2 -13.81 -23.38 -3.20
CA GLY A 2 -14.65 -22.20 -2.97
C GLY A 2 -14.17 -21.38 -1.75
N LYS A 3 -14.36 -20.06 -1.78
CA LYS A 3 -13.94 -19.12 -0.71
C LYS A 3 -14.39 -19.52 0.70
N LEU A 4 -15.52 -20.23 0.83
CA LEU A 4 -16.03 -20.71 2.11
C LEU A 4 -15.20 -21.87 2.68
N VAL A 5 -14.77 -22.80 1.82
CA VAL A 5 -13.96 -23.96 2.21
C VAL A 5 -12.57 -23.51 2.68
N GLU A 6 -12.01 -22.53 1.99
CA GLU A 6 -10.72 -21.92 2.35
C GLU A 6 -10.75 -21.22 3.71
N LEU A 7 -11.86 -20.55 4.06
CA LEU A 7 -12.01 -19.93 5.37
C LEU A 7 -12.23 -20.98 6.48
N LEU A 8 -12.98 -22.04 6.19
CA LEU A 8 -13.21 -23.13 7.14
C LEU A 8 -11.92 -23.92 7.45
N SER A 9 -11.00 -24.03 6.50
CA SER A 9 -9.69 -24.65 6.72
C SER A 9 -8.70 -23.76 7.50
N HIS A 10 -9.04 -22.49 7.74
CA HIS A 10 -8.21 -21.54 8.49
C HIS A 10 -9.03 -20.83 9.59
N PRO A 11 -9.27 -21.48 10.75
CA PRO A 11 -10.18 -20.97 11.78
C PRO A 11 -9.85 -19.57 12.30
N GLY A 12 -8.56 -19.23 12.45
CA GLY A 12 -8.12 -17.89 12.87
C GLY A 12 -8.43 -16.80 11.84
N GLU A 13 -8.38 -17.15 10.55
CA GLU A 13 -8.75 -16.26 9.45
C GLU A 13 -10.26 -16.03 9.40
N LEU A 14 -11.06 -17.09 9.57
CA LEU A 14 -12.52 -16.98 9.67
C LEU A 14 -12.93 -16.09 10.85
N ARG A 15 -12.32 -16.27 12.02
CA ARG A 15 -12.52 -15.40 13.17
C ARG A 15 -12.23 -13.94 12.82
N SER A 16 -11.11 -13.67 12.14
CA SER A 16 -10.73 -12.30 11.75
C SER A 16 -11.77 -11.66 10.83
N VAL A 17 -12.35 -12.44 9.90
CA VAL A 17 -13.44 -11.96 9.03
C VAL A 17 -14.69 -11.62 9.86
N ILE A 18 -15.05 -12.45 10.84
CA ILE A 18 -16.22 -12.22 11.72
C ILE A 18 -15.98 -10.98 12.60
N GLN A 19 -14.81 -10.87 13.22
CA GLN A 19 -14.44 -9.74 14.07
C GLN A 19 -14.50 -8.43 13.30
N LEU A 20 -13.87 -8.37 12.12
CA LEU A 20 -13.85 -7.19 11.28
C LEU A 20 -15.26 -6.77 10.84
N LYS A 21 -16.15 -7.73 10.56
CA LYS A 21 -17.48 -7.45 10.04
C LYS A 21 -18.51 -7.05 11.10
N TYR A 22 -18.42 -7.62 12.31
CA TYR A 22 -19.48 -7.51 13.31
C TYR A 22 -19.05 -6.89 14.64
N PHE A 23 -17.76 -6.80 14.92
CA PHE A 23 -17.26 -6.38 16.24
C PHE A 23 -16.35 -5.16 16.19
N ARG A 24 -15.69 -4.89 15.06
CA ARG A 24 -14.90 -3.68 14.88
C ARG A 24 -15.82 -2.47 14.74
N GLU A 25 -15.58 -1.45 15.55
CA GLU A 25 -16.26 -0.17 15.43
C GLU A 25 -15.50 0.72 14.42
N GLU A 26 -16.23 1.33 13.48
CA GLU A 26 -15.65 2.30 12.55
C GLU A 26 -15.20 3.53 13.33
N SER A 27 -13.98 4.05 13.09
CA SER A 27 -13.44 5.17 13.87
C SER A 27 -14.21 6.47 13.66
N ASN A 28 -14.72 6.69 12.45
CA ASN A 28 -15.47 7.89 12.09
C ASN A 28 -16.63 7.53 11.15
N PRO A 29 -17.70 6.87 11.65
CA PRO A 29 -18.78 6.40 10.80
C PRO A 29 -19.48 7.59 10.13
N VAL A 30 -19.78 7.47 8.83
CA VAL A 30 -20.53 8.49 8.11
C VAL A 30 -21.99 8.45 8.57
N GLY A 31 -22.47 9.51 9.23
CA GLY A 31 -23.91 9.74 9.34
C GLY A 31 -24.50 9.92 7.94
N LYS A 32 -25.61 9.23 7.61
CA LYS A 32 -26.30 9.30 6.30
C LYS A 32 -26.82 10.70 5.89
N GLY A 33 -26.40 11.78 6.54
CA GLY A 33 -26.89 13.14 6.35
C GLY A 33 -26.13 13.92 5.26
N LEU A 34 -26.91 14.45 4.31
CA LEU A 34 -26.62 15.57 3.39
C LEU A 34 -25.24 15.59 2.71
N ARG A 35 -24.85 14.49 2.06
CA ARG A 35 -23.86 14.58 0.98
C ARG A 35 -24.54 15.11 -0.28
N GLY A 36 -23.91 16.08 -0.95
CA GLY A 36 -24.33 16.50 -2.28
C GLY A 36 -24.19 15.35 -3.29
N PRO A 37 -24.93 15.37 -4.41
CA PRO A 37 -24.89 14.29 -5.42
C PRO A 37 -23.47 14.06 -5.98
N ASP A 38 -22.69 15.12 -6.17
CA ASP A 38 -21.31 15.03 -6.66
C ASP A 38 -20.38 14.30 -5.67
N LEU A 39 -20.46 14.63 -4.38
CA LEU A 39 -19.68 13.96 -3.33
C LEU A 39 -20.04 12.46 -3.23
N ILE A 40 -21.34 12.13 -3.29
CA ILE A 40 -21.79 10.72 -3.33
C ILE A 40 -21.15 10.01 -4.51
N ARG A 41 -21.20 10.63 -5.69
CA ARG A 41 -20.61 10.05 -6.91
C ARG A 41 -19.10 9.89 -6.80
N CYS A 42 -18.38 10.83 -6.19
CA CYS A 42 -16.94 10.67 -5.93
C CYS A 42 -16.64 9.45 -5.04
N TYR A 43 -17.43 9.21 -3.98
CA TYR A 43 -17.28 8.00 -3.18
C TYR A 43 -17.65 6.71 -3.94
N GLU A 44 -18.60 6.75 -4.85
CA GLU A 44 -18.88 5.62 -5.75
C GLU A 44 -17.69 5.34 -6.67
N LEU A 45 -17.13 6.37 -7.30
CA LEU A 45 -15.91 6.27 -8.12
C LEU A 45 -14.74 5.70 -7.31
N LEU A 46 -14.56 6.14 -6.06
CA LEU A 46 -13.55 5.60 -5.15
C LEU A 46 -13.76 4.09 -4.91
N ASN A 47 -15.00 3.67 -4.64
CA ASN A 47 -15.30 2.26 -4.40
C ASN A 47 -15.09 1.39 -5.66
N LEU A 48 -15.34 1.95 -6.85
CA LEU A 48 -15.11 1.27 -8.13
C LEU A 48 -13.62 1.02 -8.40
N THR A 49 -12.76 2.01 -8.17
CA THR A 49 -11.33 1.94 -8.54
C THR A 49 -10.43 1.38 -7.43
N SER A 50 -10.75 1.66 -6.17
CA SER A 50 -9.87 1.41 -5.01
C SER A 50 -10.16 0.12 -4.24
N ARG A 51 -11.38 -0.43 -4.38
CA ARG A 51 -11.88 -1.62 -3.68
C ARG A 51 -11.57 -1.60 -2.17
N SER A 52 -10.58 -2.38 -1.71
CA SER A 52 -10.23 -2.52 -0.30
C SER A 52 -9.72 -1.22 0.34
N PHE A 53 -9.07 -0.36 -0.44
CA PHE A 53 -8.50 0.89 0.06
C PHE A 53 -9.55 2.00 0.22
N ALA A 54 -10.69 1.89 -0.48
CA ALA A 54 -11.85 2.77 -0.31
C ALA A 54 -12.43 2.74 1.11
N ALA A 55 -12.47 1.56 1.74
CA ALA A 55 -12.96 1.41 3.12
C ALA A 55 -12.05 2.14 4.11
N VAL A 56 -10.73 2.05 3.91
CA VAL A 56 -9.74 2.70 4.78
C VAL A 56 -9.81 4.22 4.66
N ILE A 57 -9.99 4.75 3.44
CA ILE A 57 -10.19 6.19 3.21
C ILE A 57 -11.48 6.68 3.91
N GLN A 58 -12.57 5.92 3.83
CA GLN A 58 -13.86 6.31 4.43
C GLN A 58 -13.84 6.40 5.96
N GLU A 59 -12.87 5.78 6.62
CA GLU A 59 -12.71 5.83 8.07
C GLU A 59 -11.83 6.98 8.57
N LEU A 60 -11.17 7.70 7.66
CA LEU A 60 -10.35 8.86 7.99
C LEU A 60 -11.14 9.93 8.74
N ASN A 61 -10.43 10.70 9.55
CA ASN A 61 -10.92 11.91 10.19
C ASN A 61 -11.60 12.81 9.15
N LEU A 62 -12.74 13.42 9.52
CA LEU A 62 -13.56 14.24 8.63
C LEU A 62 -12.77 15.37 7.96
N GLU A 63 -11.75 15.91 8.63
CA GLU A 63 -10.88 16.94 8.09
C GLU A 63 -10.16 16.50 6.80
N LEU A 64 -9.61 15.28 6.77
CA LEU A 64 -8.81 14.80 5.65
C LEU A 64 -9.52 13.79 4.75
N ARG A 65 -10.67 13.27 5.16
CA ARG A 65 -11.36 12.20 4.42
C ARG A 65 -11.67 12.59 2.98
N ASP A 66 -12.38 13.70 2.80
CA ASP A 66 -12.78 14.15 1.46
C ASP A 66 -11.56 14.64 0.67
N ALA A 67 -10.60 15.29 1.34
CA ALA A 67 -9.36 15.74 0.71
C ALA A 67 -8.53 14.58 0.15
N ILE A 68 -8.31 13.51 0.95
CA ILE A 68 -7.56 12.32 0.54
C ILE A 68 -8.34 11.52 -0.51
N MET A 69 -9.68 11.44 -0.39
CA MET A 69 -10.52 10.81 -1.42
C MET A 69 -10.37 11.52 -2.77
N ILE A 70 -10.46 12.85 -2.80
CA ILE A 70 -10.27 13.62 -4.03
C ILE A 70 -8.84 13.53 -4.53
N PHE A 71 -7.84 13.59 -3.64
CA PHE A 71 -6.44 13.41 -4.01
C PHE A 71 -6.24 12.06 -4.73
N TYR A 72 -6.78 10.97 -4.17
CA TYR A 72 -6.75 9.65 -4.78
C TYR A 72 -7.42 9.63 -6.16
N LEU A 73 -8.62 10.22 -6.32
CA LEU A 73 -9.33 10.22 -7.61
C LEU A 73 -8.61 11.05 -8.68
N VAL A 74 -8.01 12.19 -8.31
CA VAL A 74 -7.20 13.01 -9.21
C VAL A 74 -6.00 12.23 -9.72
N LEU A 75 -5.27 11.56 -8.82
CA LEU A 75 -4.12 10.73 -9.21
C LEU A 75 -4.53 9.48 -9.97
N ARG A 76 -5.65 8.84 -9.62
CA ARG A 76 -6.21 7.70 -10.36
C ARG A 76 -6.57 8.07 -11.79
N ALA A 77 -7.12 9.26 -12.01
CA ALA A 77 -7.39 9.75 -13.36
C ALA A 77 -6.09 9.98 -14.14
N LEU A 78 -5.04 10.47 -13.49
CA LEU A 78 -3.71 10.61 -14.09
C LEU A 78 -3.10 9.24 -14.46
N ASP A 79 -3.09 8.27 -13.54
CA ASP A 79 -2.69 6.87 -13.79
C ASP A 79 -3.46 6.30 -15.00
N THR A 80 -4.78 6.50 -15.05
CA THR A 80 -5.62 5.98 -16.13
C THR A 80 -5.20 6.54 -17.51
N VAL A 81 -4.67 7.77 -17.58
CA VAL A 81 -4.13 8.31 -18.83
C VAL A 81 -2.78 7.67 -19.18
N GLU A 82 -1.93 7.42 -18.17
CA GLU A 82 -0.62 6.79 -18.37
C GLU A 82 -0.77 5.33 -18.85
N ASP A 83 -1.55 4.53 -18.11
CA ASP A 83 -1.70 3.09 -18.32
C ASP A 83 -2.41 2.74 -19.63
N ASP A 84 -3.26 3.63 -20.15
CA ASP A 84 -4.07 3.34 -21.33
C ASP A 84 -3.23 3.36 -22.62
N MET A 85 -2.83 2.18 -23.07
CA MET A 85 -2.03 1.97 -24.29
C MET A 85 -2.79 2.30 -25.60
N THR A 86 -4.08 2.63 -25.54
CA THR A 86 -4.88 3.02 -26.71
C THR A 86 -4.79 4.52 -27.03
N ILE A 87 -4.30 5.34 -26.09
CA ILE A 87 -4.12 6.78 -26.28
C ILE A 87 -2.80 7.04 -27.01
N ASP A 88 -2.88 7.70 -28.18
CA ASP A 88 -1.70 8.12 -28.95
C ASP A 88 -0.75 8.95 -28.06
N PRO A 89 0.56 8.63 -28.00
CA PRO A 89 1.55 9.41 -27.24
C PRO A 89 1.49 10.92 -27.49
N LYS A 90 1.15 11.37 -28.70
CA LYS A 90 0.97 12.80 -29.06
C LYS A 90 -0.17 13.48 -28.32
N ILE A 91 -1.16 12.72 -27.84
CA ILE A 91 -2.26 13.19 -26.99
C ILE A 91 -1.89 12.95 -25.53
N LYS A 92 -1.37 11.76 -25.20
CA LYS A 92 -1.04 11.33 -23.84
C LYS A 92 -0.05 12.28 -23.15
N ILE A 93 1.08 12.60 -23.81
CA ILE A 93 2.14 13.42 -23.22
C ILE A 93 1.66 14.84 -22.87
N PRO A 94 1.05 15.62 -23.80
CA PRO A 94 0.51 16.93 -23.45
C PRO A 94 -0.60 16.87 -22.40
N LEU A 95 -1.40 15.79 -22.39
CA LEU A 95 -2.45 15.60 -21.40
C LEU A 95 -1.87 15.42 -19.99
N LEU A 96 -0.87 14.54 -19.82
CA LEU A 96 -0.19 14.31 -18.55
C LEU A 96 0.51 15.58 -18.04
N ARG A 97 1.34 16.22 -18.86
CA ARG A 97 2.04 17.47 -18.47
C ARG A 97 1.09 18.63 -18.19
N GLY A 98 -0.05 18.65 -18.87
CA GLY A 98 -1.08 19.68 -18.73
C GLY A 98 -2.15 19.36 -17.68
N PHE A 99 -2.09 18.21 -17.01
CA PHE A 99 -3.20 17.71 -16.20
C PHE A 99 -3.53 18.63 -15.02
N ALA A 100 -2.51 19.10 -14.29
CA ALA A 100 -2.70 20.05 -13.18
C ALA A 100 -3.36 21.36 -13.62
N ASN A 101 -3.17 21.80 -14.87
CA ASN A 101 -3.88 22.97 -15.39
C ASN A 101 -5.38 22.71 -15.62
N LYS A 102 -5.79 21.46 -15.78
CA LYS A 102 -7.21 21.08 -15.88
C LYS A 102 -7.94 21.28 -14.56
N LEU A 103 -7.24 21.14 -13.43
CA LEU A 103 -7.80 21.42 -12.09
C LEU A 103 -8.22 22.89 -11.90
N LYS A 104 -7.69 23.80 -12.71
CA LYS A 104 -8.03 25.23 -12.68
C LYS A 104 -9.28 25.56 -13.52
N LEU A 105 -9.71 24.66 -14.40
CA LEU A 105 -10.83 24.90 -15.32
C LEU A 105 -12.18 24.84 -14.58
N PRO A 106 -13.23 25.56 -15.02
CA PRO A 106 -14.57 25.50 -14.43
C PRO A 106 -15.14 24.07 -14.43
N SER A 107 -14.94 23.36 -15.54
CA SER A 107 -15.32 21.96 -15.77
C SER A 107 -14.35 21.37 -16.80
N TRP A 108 -14.02 20.08 -16.67
CA TRP A 108 -13.20 19.33 -17.61
C TRP A 108 -13.44 17.83 -17.46
N SER A 109 -13.44 17.10 -18.57
CA SER A 109 -13.48 15.63 -18.61
C SER A 109 -12.79 15.13 -19.88
N PHE A 110 -12.45 13.85 -19.92
CA PHE A 110 -11.77 13.23 -21.04
C PHE A 110 -12.41 11.89 -21.40
N ASP A 111 -12.95 11.81 -22.61
CA ASP A 111 -13.60 10.61 -23.16
C ASP A 111 -12.75 9.92 -24.25
N GLY A 112 -11.45 10.23 -24.28
CA GLY A 112 -10.52 9.72 -25.30
C GLY A 112 -9.75 8.46 -24.92
N SER A 113 -10.01 7.88 -23.74
CA SER A 113 -9.42 6.59 -23.34
C SER A 113 -10.03 5.42 -24.14
N GLY A 114 -9.52 4.22 -23.96
CA GLY A 114 -10.11 2.98 -24.47
C GLY A 114 -11.46 2.68 -23.82
N PRO A 115 -12.44 2.10 -24.55
CA PRO A 115 -13.76 1.79 -23.99
C PRO A 115 -13.71 0.69 -22.92
N ASN A 116 -12.65 -0.12 -22.93
CA ASN A 116 -12.42 -1.22 -21.98
C ASN A 116 -11.43 -0.83 -20.86
N GLU A 117 -10.96 0.42 -20.84
CA GLU A 117 -10.06 0.89 -19.78
C GLU A 117 -10.80 0.82 -18.44
N LYS A 118 -10.22 0.09 -17.49
CA LYS A 118 -10.94 -0.40 -16.30
C LYS A 118 -11.45 0.75 -15.44
N ASP A 119 -10.64 1.79 -15.31
CA ASP A 119 -10.93 2.95 -14.47
C ASP A 119 -11.40 4.16 -15.30
N ARG A 120 -11.78 3.97 -16.58
CA ARG A 120 -12.26 5.02 -17.52
C ARG A 120 -13.21 6.05 -16.89
N ALA A 121 -14.11 5.59 -16.02
CA ALA A 121 -15.13 6.42 -15.39
C ALA A 121 -14.56 7.67 -14.69
N VAL A 122 -13.36 7.58 -14.08
CA VAL A 122 -12.76 8.74 -13.41
C VAL A 122 -12.31 9.84 -14.38
N LEU A 123 -12.07 9.52 -15.66
CA LEU A 123 -11.75 10.50 -16.70
C LEU A 123 -13.00 11.10 -17.35
N VAL A 124 -13.98 10.25 -17.66
CA VAL A 124 -15.23 10.66 -18.32
C VAL A 124 -16.09 11.52 -17.40
N GLU A 125 -16.07 11.26 -16.10
CA GLU A 125 -16.84 11.98 -15.08
C GLU A 125 -15.95 12.89 -14.23
N PHE A 126 -14.79 13.32 -14.78
CA PHE A 126 -13.83 14.12 -14.04
C PHE A 126 -14.38 15.50 -13.62
N ASP A 127 -15.42 15.99 -14.29
CA ASP A 127 -16.10 17.23 -13.93
C ASP A 127 -16.76 17.14 -12.54
N VAL A 128 -17.23 15.96 -12.14
CA VAL A 128 -17.76 15.67 -10.80
C VAL A 128 -16.64 15.79 -9.76
N ILE A 129 -15.50 15.14 -10.01
CA ILE A 129 -14.31 15.19 -9.14
C ILE A 129 -13.84 16.63 -8.99
N LEU A 130 -13.80 17.38 -10.11
CA LEU A 130 -13.34 18.76 -10.16
C LEU A 130 -14.23 19.72 -9.36
N ARG A 131 -15.55 19.49 -9.32
CA ARG A 131 -16.47 20.30 -8.50
C ARG A 131 -16.25 20.09 -7.01
N GLU A 132 -15.96 18.87 -6.56
CA GLU A 132 -15.62 18.60 -5.16
C GLU A 132 -14.21 19.06 -4.79
N TYR A 133 -13.23 18.91 -5.68
CA TYR A 133 -11.88 19.43 -5.53
C TYR A 133 -11.87 20.93 -5.18
N LYS A 134 -12.70 21.73 -5.84
CA LYS A 134 -12.77 23.18 -5.60
C LYS A 134 -13.38 23.57 -4.26
N LYS A 135 -14.04 22.64 -3.56
CA LYS A 135 -14.59 22.87 -2.22
C LYS A 135 -13.56 22.61 -1.12
N LEU A 136 -12.42 21.99 -1.45
CA LEU A 136 -11.33 21.75 -0.49
C LEU A 136 -10.70 23.09 -0.05
N LYS A 137 -9.96 23.06 1.07
CA LYS A 137 -9.15 24.21 1.51
C LYS A 137 -8.14 24.60 0.41
N PRO A 138 -7.83 25.89 0.22
CA PRO A 138 -6.85 26.32 -0.78
C PRO A 138 -5.50 25.60 -0.67
N THR A 139 -5.00 25.40 0.55
CA THR A 139 -3.75 24.66 0.78
C THR A 139 -3.81 23.21 0.31
N TYR A 140 -4.95 22.52 0.51
CA TYR A 140 -5.16 21.16 0.01
C TYR A 140 -5.27 21.12 -1.52
N GLN A 141 -5.92 22.12 -2.12
CA GLN A 141 -5.98 22.24 -3.58
C GLN A 141 -4.58 22.40 -4.18
N ASP A 142 -3.74 23.24 -3.58
CA ASP A 142 -2.37 23.50 -4.01
C ASP A 142 -1.51 22.22 -3.91
N ILE A 143 -1.59 21.50 -2.79
CA ILE A 143 -0.87 20.21 -2.61
C ILE A 143 -1.27 19.22 -3.69
N VAL A 144 -2.57 18.98 -3.89
CA VAL A 144 -3.07 18.02 -4.89
C VAL A 144 -2.63 18.43 -6.30
N SER A 145 -2.71 19.73 -6.63
CA SER A 145 -2.29 20.23 -7.94
C SER A 145 -0.79 20.10 -8.17
N ASP A 146 0.04 20.36 -7.16
CA ASP A 146 1.49 20.24 -7.25
C ASP A 146 1.92 18.78 -7.44
N MET A 147 1.34 17.86 -6.66
CA MET A 147 1.61 16.43 -6.80
C MET A 147 1.18 15.90 -8.17
N ALA A 148 -0.01 16.28 -8.65
CA ALA A 148 -0.47 15.90 -9.99
C ALA A 148 0.43 16.47 -11.10
N ASN A 149 0.96 17.69 -10.91
CA ASN A 149 1.88 18.30 -11.87
C ASN A 149 3.22 17.54 -11.93
N GLN A 150 3.82 17.24 -10.78
CA GLN A 150 5.11 16.54 -10.73
C GLN A 150 4.98 15.11 -11.24
N MET A 151 3.93 14.39 -10.81
CA MET A 151 3.65 13.01 -11.25
C MET A 151 3.38 12.95 -12.75
N GLY A 152 2.57 13.86 -13.29
CA GLY A 152 2.24 13.89 -14.72
C GLY A 152 3.44 14.22 -15.60
N ASN A 153 4.36 15.08 -15.13
CA ASN A 153 5.61 15.33 -15.84
C ASN A 153 6.55 14.11 -15.80
N GLY A 154 6.67 13.45 -14.65
CA GLY A 154 7.46 12.22 -14.51
C GLY A 154 6.98 11.10 -15.43
N MET A 155 5.69 10.79 -15.39
CA MET A 155 5.08 9.78 -16.28
C MET A 155 5.34 10.11 -17.77
N ALA A 156 5.20 11.39 -18.15
CA ALA A 156 5.48 11.83 -19.51
C ALA A 156 6.95 11.68 -19.92
N ASP A 157 7.90 11.84 -18.99
CA ASP A 157 9.33 11.62 -19.25
C ASP A 157 9.61 10.15 -19.56
N TYR A 158 8.98 9.21 -18.83
CA TYR A 158 9.14 7.77 -19.05
C TYR A 158 8.48 7.28 -20.35
N ILE A 159 7.34 7.86 -20.76
CA ILE A 159 6.71 7.54 -22.05
C ILE A 159 7.59 7.95 -23.23
N LEU A 160 8.32 9.08 -23.11
CA LEU A 160 9.22 9.58 -24.15
C LEU A 160 10.53 8.79 -24.26
N ASP A 161 10.88 8.03 -23.24
CA ASP A 161 12.10 7.24 -23.22
C ASP A 161 11.93 5.96 -24.04
N GLU A 162 12.40 5.99 -25.30
CA GLU A 162 12.43 4.81 -26.17
C GLU A 162 13.22 3.64 -25.56
N SER A 163 14.24 3.92 -24.73
CA SER A 163 14.97 2.88 -24.01
C SER A 163 14.11 2.25 -22.92
N PHE A 164 13.29 3.03 -22.21
CA PHE A 164 12.33 2.53 -21.24
C PHE A 164 11.29 1.63 -21.91
N ASN A 165 10.71 2.09 -23.02
CA ASN A 165 9.72 1.31 -23.76
C ASN A 165 10.31 0.02 -24.36
N ALA A 166 11.60 -0.01 -24.71
CA ALA A 166 12.24 -1.19 -25.30
C ALA A 166 12.85 -2.17 -24.28
N ASN A 167 13.34 -1.69 -23.13
CA ASN A 167 14.10 -2.49 -22.17
C ASN A 167 13.57 -2.44 -20.72
N GLY A 168 12.50 -1.68 -20.47
CA GLY A 168 12.05 -1.35 -19.13
C GLY A 168 13.01 -0.40 -18.41
N VAL A 169 12.92 -0.38 -17.08
CA VAL A 169 13.82 0.40 -16.24
C VAL A 169 15.26 -0.14 -16.35
N ASN A 170 16.25 0.73 -16.55
CA ASN A 170 17.64 0.30 -16.75
C ASN A 170 18.36 0.02 -15.43
N THR A 171 18.50 1.01 -14.56
CA THR A 171 19.25 0.92 -13.30
C THR A 171 18.35 0.88 -12.07
N VAL A 172 18.90 0.50 -10.91
CA VAL A 172 18.19 0.63 -9.63
C VAL A 172 17.86 2.09 -9.31
N LYS A 173 18.68 3.04 -9.76
CA LYS A 173 18.39 4.47 -9.60
C LYS A 173 17.20 4.91 -10.45
N ASP A 174 17.12 4.44 -11.69
CA ASP A 174 15.96 4.72 -12.56
C ASP A 174 14.70 4.06 -11.99
N TYR A 175 14.84 2.93 -11.31
CA TYR A 175 13.75 2.24 -10.63
C TYR A 175 13.23 3.04 -9.43
N ASP A 176 14.15 3.55 -8.61
CA ASP A 176 13.83 4.44 -7.50
C ASP A 176 13.17 5.73 -7.99
N LEU A 177 13.68 6.32 -9.08
CA LEU A 177 13.13 7.54 -9.68
C LEU A 177 11.71 7.31 -10.23
N TYR A 178 11.48 6.20 -10.95
CA TYR A 178 10.16 5.85 -11.44
C TYR A 178 9.18 5.69 -10.26
N CYS A 179 9.56 4.89 -9.26
CA CYS A 179 8.74 4.69 -8.06
C CYS A 179 8.52 5.99 -7.28
N TRP A 180 9.48 6.92 -7.32
CA TRP A 180 9.33 8.24 -6.72
C TRP A 180 8.22 9.04 -7.40
N TYR A 181 8.20 9.11 -8.73
CA TYR A 181 7.15 9.81 -9.46
C TYR A 181 5.76 9.22 -9.21
N VAL A 182 5.61 7.91 -9.28
CA VAL A 182 4.26 7.28 -9.25
C VAL A 182 3.76 6.93 -7.84
N ALA A 183 4.64 6.89 -6.83
CA ALA A 183 4.26 6.53 -5.46
C ALA A 183 4.94 7.37 -4.37
N GLY A 184 6.21 7.77 -4.55
CA GLY A 184 6.91 8.64 -3.60
C GLY A 184 6.24 10.01 -3.44
N LEU A 185 5.83 10.63 -4.56
CA LEU A 185 5.05 11.87 -4.57
C LEU A 185 3.70 11.72 -3.86
N VAL A 186 3.06 10.54 -3.97
CA VAL A 186 1.82 10.25 -3.24
C VAL A 186 2.08 10.26 -1.73
N GLY A 187 3.18 9.62 -1.28
CA GLY A 187 3.64 9.68 0.10
C GLY A 187 3.84 11.13 0.58
N LYS A 188 4.61 11.92 -0.18
CA LYS A 188 4.84 13.36 0.10
C LYS A 188 3.55 14.16 0.19
N GLY A 189 2.64 14.01 -0.77
CA GLY A 189 1.34 14.69 -0.78
C GLY A 189 0.48 14.36 0.43
N LEU A 190 0.41 13.07 0.79
CA LEU A 190 -0.31 12.61 1.99
C LEU A 190 0.32 13.20 3.26
N THR A 191 1.64 13.24 3.36
CA THR A 191 2.34 13.85 4.52
C THR A 191 2.08 15.35 4.61
N LEU A 192 2.07 16.08 3.48
CA LEU A 192 1.72 17.50 3.46
C LEU A 192 0.29 17.73 3.95
N LEU A 193 -0.69 16.95 3.47
CA LEU A 193 -2.08 17.03 3.94
C LEU A 193 -2.19 16.76 5.45
N MET A 194 -1.49 15.73 5.95
CA MET A 194 -1.44 15.41 7.37
C MET A 194 -0.74 16.49 8.21
N GLY A 195 0.32 17.11 7.68
CA GLY A 195 1.02 18.21 8.34
C GLY A 195 0.15 19.44 8.48
N GLU A 196 -0.56 19.83 7.43
CA GLU A 196 -1.53 20.93 7.43
C GLU A 196 -2.72 20.71 8.38
N ALA A 197 -3.10 19.45 8.61
CA ALA A 197 -4.13 19.08 9.59
C ALA A 197 -3.57 18.84 11.00
N GLU A 198 -2.27 19.01 11.22
CA GLU A 198 -1.57 18.73 12.48
C GLU A 198 -1.70 17.26 12.96
N PHE A 199 -1.89 16.33 12.01
CA PHE A 199 -2.08 14.89 12.28
C PHE A 199 -0.79 14.06 12.23
N CYS A 200 0.36 14.70 11.99
CA CYS A 200 1.67 14.09 12.12
C CYS A 200 2.67 15.02 12.81
N ASP A 201 3.75 14.46 13.33
CA ASP A 201 4.87 15.24 13.84
C ASP A 201 5.54 16.05 12.72
N PRO A 202 5.99 17.30 12.96
CA PRO A 202 6.73 18.07 11.95
C PRO A 202 7.97 17.36 11.43
N ALA A 203 8.58 16.43 12.20
CA ALA A 203 9.69 15.63 11.72
C ALA A 203 9.35 14.76 10.49
N ALA A 204 8.07 14.50 10.20
CA ALA A 204 7.65 13.81 8.99
C ALA A 204 7.91 14.62 7.70
N LEU A 205 8.06 15.95 7.83
CA LEU A 205 8.33 16.89 6.75
C LEU A 205 9.84 17.15 6.53
N ASN A 206 10.70 16.60 7.38
CA ASN A 206 12.15 16.80 7.32
C ASN A 206 12.80 15.98 6.20
N ASP A 207 14.09 16.26 5.96
CA ASP A 207 14.97 15.49 5.07
C ASP A 207 14.37 15.28 3.66
N ASP A 208 13.73 16.32 3.13
CA ASP A 208 13.01 16.29 1.84
C ASP A 208 12.08 15.08 1.70
N PHE A 209 11.29 14.83 2.75
CA PHE A 209 10.24 13.80 2.74
C PHE A 209 10.79 12.38 2.56
N ALA A 210 12.07 12.11 2.86
CA ALA A 210 12.73 10.82 2.64
C ALA A 210 11.93 9.64 3.20
N MET A 211 11.43 9.74 4.44
CA MET A 211 10.67 8.65 5.07
C MET A 211 9.31 8.39 4.38
N SER A 212 8.59 9.45 4.00
CA SER A 212 7.33 9.31 3.26
C SER A 212 7.54 8.84 1.83
N THR A 213 8.69 9.17 1.23
CA THR A 213 9.12 8.63 -0.06
C THR A 213 9.34 7.12 0.05
N SER A 214 10.07 6.66 1.07
CA SER A 214 10.27 5.22 1.35
C SER A 214 8.95 4.48 1.57
N MET A 215 7.95 5.12 2.19
CA MET A 215 6.59 4.56 2.31
C MET A 215 5.96 4.29 0.94
N GLY A 216 6.05 5.23 0.00
CA GLY A 216 5.55 5.06 -1.36
C GLY A 216 6.33 4.02 -2.15
N LEU A 217 7.66 4.10 -2.13
CA LEU A 217 8.54 3.16 -2.82
C LEU A 217 8.35 1.72 -2.31
N PHE A 218 8.18 1.49 -1.01
CA PHE A 218 7.95 0.15 -0.48
C PHE A 218 6.68 -0.49 -1.07
N LEU A 219 5.59 0.27 -1.15
CA LEU A 219 4.33 -0.20 -1.75
C LEU A 219 4.49 -0.46 -3.24
N GLN A 220 5.08 0.48 -3.98
CA GLN A 220 5.21 0.38 -5.42
C GLN A 220 6.11 -0.78 -5.84
N LYS A 221 7.27 -0.92 -5.20
CA LYS A 221 8.19 -2.02 -5.46
C LYS A 221 7.55 -3.37 -5.14
N THR A 222 6.76 -3.44 -4.06
CA THR A 222 6.04 -4.68 -3.72
C THR A 222 5.04 -5.06 -4.80
N ASN A 223 4.31 -4.10 -5.38
CA ASN A 223 3.37 -4.37 -6.46
C ASN A 223 4.10 -4.78 -7.75
N ILE A 224 5.14 -4.05 -8.16
CA ILE A 224 5.96 -4.38 -9.33
C ILE A 224 6.56 -5.80 -9.27
N ILE A 225 6.99 -6.26 -8.08
CA ILE A 225 7.48 -7.63 -7.91
C ILE A 225 6.35 -8.65 -8.09
N ARG A 226 5.18 -8.37 -7.52
CA ARG A 226 4.02 -9.27 -7.50
C ARG A 226 3.34 -9.40 -8.85
N ASP A 227 3.29 -8.30 -9.60
CA ASP A 227 2.48 -8.14 -10.81
C ASP A 227 3.28 -8.45 -12.10
N TYR A 228 4.52 -8.94 -11.96
CA TYR A 228 5.42 -9.31 -13.06
C TYR A 228 4.74 -9.96 -14.27
N HIS A 229 3.93 -11.01 -14.04
CA HIS A 229 3.29 -11.71 -15.15
C HIS A 229 2.21 -10.86 -15.86
N GLU A 230 1.37 -10.15 -15.09
CA GLU A 230 0.30 -9.29 -15.63
C GLU A 230 0.90 -8.11 -16.40
N ASP A 231 1.94 -7.48 -15.86
CA ASP A 231 2.67 -6.39 -16.54
C ASP A 231 3.23 -6.85 -17.89
N LEU A 232 3.82 -8.05 -17.96
CA LEU A 232 4.39 -8.59 -19.20
C LEU A 232 3.32 -8.94 -20.24
N GLU A 233 2.13 -9.41 -19.83
CA GLU A 233 1.00 -9.66 -20.73
C GLU A 233 0.48 -8.35 -21.34
N ASP A 234 0.51 -7.25 -20.58
CA ASP A 234 0.16 -5.90 -21.04
C ASP A 234 1.29 -5.23 -21.86
N GLY A 235 2.42 -5.92 -22.07
CA GLY A 235 3.57 -5.39 -22.81
C GLY A 235 4.39 -4.36 -22.04
N ARG A 236 4.30 -4.36 -20.71
CA ARG A 236 5.02 -3.46 -19.79
C ARG A 236 6.13 -4.21 -19.06
N SER A 237 7.16 -3.49 -18.63
CA SER A 237 8.24 -4.06 -17.83
C SER A 237 8.88 -3.05 -16.89
N PHE A 238 8.76 -3.30 -15.59
CA PHE A 238 9.28 -2.40 -14.55
C PHE A 238 10.46 -2.98 -13.76
N TRP A 239 10.81 -4.25 -13.96
CA TRP A 239 11.96 -4.85 -13.29
C TRP A 239 13.26 -4.23 -13.84
N PRO A 240 14.16 -3.71 -12.99
CA PRO A 240 15.37 -3.05 -13.45
C PRO A 240 16.34 -4.02 -14.11
N LYS A 241 16.83 -3.67 -15.31
CA LYS A 241 17.80 -4.44 -16.09
C LYS A 241 19.08 -4.73 -15.31
N GLU A 242 19.56 -3.79 -14.52
CA GLU A 242 20.70 -3.97 -13.61
C GLU A 242 20.52 -5.17 -12.64
N ILE A 243 19.28 -5.54 -12.31
CA ILE A 243 18.99 -6.72 -11.47
C ILE A 243 18.76 -7.94 -12.36
N TRP A 244 17.76 -7.92 -13.24
CA TRP A 244 17.36 -9.15 -13.94
C TRP A 244 18.42 -9.66 -14.93
N SER A 245 19.24 -8.79 -15.52
CA SER A 245 20.28 -9.20 -16.48
C SER A 245 21.44 -9.98 -15.85
N LYS A 246 21.54 -10.02 -14.51
CA LYS A 246 22.47 -10.90 -13.80
C LYS A 246 22.04 -12.36 -13.86
N HIS A 247 20.76 -12.61 -14.10
CA HIS A 247 20.11 -13.91 -13.98
C HIS A 247 19.67 -14.46 -15.33
N THR A 248 19.39 -13.60 -16.32
CA THR A 248 19.00 -14.02 -17.67
C THR A 248 19.33 -12.97 -18.73
N ASP A 249 19.45 -13.37 -19.99
CA ASP A 249 19.66 -12.47 -21.13
C ASP A 249 18.37 -11.75 -21.56
N ARG A 250 17.20 -12.30 -21.24
CA ARG A 250 15.89 -11.77 -21.63
C ARG A 250 14.87 -11.95 -20.52
N LEU A 251 14.29 -10.86 -20.03
CA LEU A 251 13.35 -10.87 -18.90
C LEU A 251 12.17 -11.86 -19.06
N TYR A 252 11.59 -11.96 -20.27
CA TYR A 252 10.48 -12.89 -20.57
C TYR A 252 10.88 -14.37 -20.45
N ALA A 253 12.18 -14.69 -20.44
CA ALA A 253 12.65 -16.07 -20.35
C ALA A 253 12.28 -16.74 -19.01
N PHE A 254 12.14 -15.98 -17.92
CA PHE A 254 11.69 -16.55 -16.64
C PHE A 254 10.28 -17.14 -16.72
N HIS A 255 9.43 -16.60 -17.60
CA HIS A 255 8.07 -17.10 -17.82
C HIS A 255 8.03 -18.23 -18.86
N GLU A 256 8.75 -18.08 -19.98
CA GLU A 256 8.64 -18.98 -21.14
C GLU A 256 9.48 -20.25 -21.04
N ASP A 257 10.60 -20.22 -20.31
CA ASP A 257 11.56 -21.33 -20.23
C ASP A 257 11.58 -21.90 -18.80
N PRO A 258 11.01 -23.09 -18.56
CA PRO A 258 11.03 -23.74 -17.26
C PRO A 258 12.44 -23.96 -16.69
N SER A 259 13.48 -24.03 -17.54
CA SER A 259 14.86 -24.18 -17.08
C SER A 259 15.39 -22.91 -16.39
N GLN A 260 14.76 -21.75 -16.64
CA GLN A 260 15.11 -20.46 -16.05
C GLN A 260 14.43 -20.21 -14.69
N GLN A 261 13.60 -21.13 -14.19
CA GLN A 261 12.85 -20.93 -12.95
C GLN A 261 13.75 -20.60 -11.74
N ALA A 262 14.89 -21.29 -11.60
CA ALA A 262 15.83 -21.03 -10.50
C ALA A 262 16.47 -19.64 -10.60
N ALA A 263 16.80 -19.19 -11.81
CA ALA A 263 17.32 -17.85 -12.06
C ALA A 263 16.25 -16.78 -11.80
N GLY A 264 15.00 -17.04 -12.20
CA GLY A 264 13.85 -16.17 -11.90
C GLY A 264 13.61 -16.02 -10.40
N LEU A 265 13.71 -17.11 -9.64
CA LEU A 265 13.63 -17.07 -8.17
C LEU A 265 14.73 -16.22 -7.54
N ALA A 266 15.98 -16.40 -7.98
CA ALA A 266 17.11 -15.59 -7.51
C ALA A 266 16.91 -14.09 -7.84
N CYS A 267 16.34 -13.77 -9.00
CA CYS A 267 15.97 -12.41 -9.39
C CYS A 267 14.87 -11.83 -8.48
N ILE A 268 13.79 -12.58 -8.22
CA ILE A 268 12.73 -12.18 -7.27
C ILE A 268 13.34 -11.88 -5.89
N ASN A 269 14.23 -12.75 -5.41
CA ASN A 269 14.84 -12.61 -4.10
C ASN A 269 15.74 -11.35 -4.02
N GLU A 270 16.45 -10.99 -5.09
CA GLU A 270 17.21 -9.73 -5.18
C GLU A 270 16.29 -8.50 -5.19
N LEU A 271 15.14 -8.56 -5.85
CA LEU A 271 14.14 -7.47 -5.84
C LEU A 271 13.48 -7.32 -4.47
N VAL A 272 13.16 -8.43 -3.79
CA VAL A 272 12.65 -8.41 -2.42
C VAL A 272 13.70 -7.79 -1.49
N LEU A 273 14.97 -8.19 -1.60
CA LEU A 273 16.08 -7.58 -0.86
C LEU A 273 16.12 -6.06 -1.03
N ASN A 274 15.95 -5.58 -2.27
CA ASN A 274 15.92 -4.16 -2.60
C ASN A 274 14.72 -3.45 -1.96
N ALA A 275 13.52 -4.04 -2.02
CA ALA A 275 12.31 -3.49 -1.38
C ALA A 275 12.43 -3.43 0.15
N LEU A 276 13.02 -4.45 0.78
CA LEU A 276 13.26 -4.49 2.24
C LEU A 276 14.16 -3.35 2.73
N GLY A 277 14.91 -2.69 1.85
CA GLY A 277 15.69 -1.50 2.17
C GLY A 277 14.87 -0.36 2.80
N HIS A 278 13.57 -0.28 2.48
CA HIS A 278 12.67 0.80 2.91
C HIS A 278 12.01 0.57 4.27
N VAL A 279 12.10 -0.63 4.85
CA VAL A 279 11.30 -1.02 6.03
C VAL A 279 11.59 -0.16 7.27
N LYS A 280 12.86 0.22 7.48
CA LYS A 280 13.21 1.05 8.64
C LYS A 280 12.60 2.45 8.55
N ASP A 281 12.57 3.02 7.35
CA ASP A 281 11.97 4.32 7.11
C ASP A 281 10.45 4.25 7.22
N VAL A 282 9.83 3.17 6.73
CA VAL A 282 8.39 2.88 6.92
C VAL A 282 8.02 2.87 8.40
N LEU A 283 8.74 2.10 9.22
CA LEU A 283 8.49 2.03 10.66
C LEU A 283 8.76 3.37 11.36
N SER A 284 9.78 4.11 10.92
CA SER A 284 10.08 5.44 11.43
C SER A 284 8.97 6.44 11.10
N TYR A 285 8.50 6.46 9.85
CA TYR A 285 7.40 7.32 9.41
C TYR A 285 6.13 7.05 10.20
N LEU A 286 5.76 5.77 10.37
CA LEU A 286 4.57 5.38 11.11
C LEU A 286 4.62 5.84 12.59
N SER A 287 5.81 5.96 13.17
CA SER A 287 5.99 6.52 14.52
C SER A 287 5.71 8.03 14.61
N LEU A 288 5.61 8.74 13.49
CA LEU A 288 5.38 10.18 13.44
C LEU A 288 3.90 10.53 13.25
N VAL A 289 3.05 9.58 12.89
CA VAL A 289 1.61 9.84 12.67
C VAL A 289 0.89 9.89 14.02
N LYS A 290 0.09 10.95 14.26
CA LYS A 290 -0.53 11.24 15.57
C LYS A 290 -2.05 11.05 15.59
N ASP A 291 -2.72 11.06 14.43
CA ASP A 291 -4.15 10.73 14.34
C ASP A 291 -4.36 9.21 14.12
N PRO A 292 -5.22 8.52 14.91
CA PRO A 292 -5.46 7.09 14.78
C PRO A 292 -5.97 6.64 13.41
N SER A 293 -6.85 7.45 12.79
CA SER A 293 -7.42 7.10 11.48
C SER A 293 -6.39 7.23 10.37
N CYS A 294 -5.55 8.27 10.43
CA CYS A 294 -4.42 8.47 9.53
C CYS A 294 -3.35 7.39 9.74
N PHE A 295 -3.11 6.97 10.99
CA PHE A 295 -2.21 5.88 11.29
C PHE A 295 -2.70 4.57 10.66
N ASN A 296 -3.97 4.21 10.84
CA ASN A 296 -4.55 3.03 10.20
C ASN A 296 -4.44 3.12 8.66
N PHE A 297 -4.75 4.29 8.10
CA PHE A 297 -4.64 4.56 6.67
C PHE A 297 -3.22 4.35 6.13
N CYS A 298 -2.20 4.79 6.88
CA CYS A 298 -0.80 4.60 6.51
C CYS A 298 -0.32 3.17 6.77
N ALA A 299 -0.68 2.56 7.90
CA ALA A 299 -0.14 1.29 8.36
C ALA A 299 -0.69 0.09 7.59
N ILE A 300 -2.00 0.08 7.28
CA ILE A 300 -2.69 -1.05 6.63
C ILE A 300 -2.01 -1.44 5.31
N PRO A 301 -1.75 -0.53 4.34
CA PRO A 301 -1.04 -0.88 3.11
C PRO A 301 0.37 -1.43 3.36
N GLN A 302 1.08 -0.90 4.35
CA GLN A 302 2.46 -1.27 4.65
C GLN A 302 2.55 -2.69 5.22
N VAL A 303 1.64 -3.06 6.13
CA VAL A 303 1.57 -4.44 6.64
C VAL A 303 1.10 -5.43 5.58
N MET A 304 0.24 -5.01 4.64
CA MET A 304 -0.11 -5.84 3.48
C MET A 304 1.06 -6.02 2.51
N ALA A 305 1.88 -4.99 2.35
CA ALA A 305 3.07 -5.04 1.50
C ALA A 305 4.13 -6.00 2.07
N VAL A 306 4.47 -5.91 3.36
CA VAL A 306 5.45 -6.88 3.95
C VAL A 306 4.91 -8.32 3.93
N ALA A 307 3.61 -8.52 4.15
CA ALA A 307 2.97 -9.83 4.01
C ALA A 307 3.02 -10.35 2.56
N THR A 308 2.85 -9.45 1.59
CA THR A 308 3.02 -9.77 0.17
C THR A 308 4.45 -10.15 -0.13
N LEU A 309 5.43 -9.36 0.30
CA LEU A 309 6.86 -9.65 0.09
C LEU A 309 7.21 -11.04 0.64
N ALA A 310 6.72 -11.40 1.82
CA ALA A 310 6.88 -12.74 2.36
C ALA A 310 6.18 -13.85 1.54
N THR A 311 5.14 -13.52 0.78
CA THR A 311 4.40 -14.46 -0.08
C THR A 311 5.07 -14.64 -1.45
N VAL A 312 5.65 -13.57 -2.02
CA VAL A 312 6.37 -13.62 -3.31
C VAL A 312 7.82 -14.09 -3.16
N TYR A 313 8.42 -13.89 -1.98
CA TYR A 313 9.79 -14.33 -1.71
C TYR A 313 9.94 -15.85 -1.87
N ASN A 314 10.93 -16.24 -2.67
CA ASN A 314 11.24 -17.63 -3.03
C ASN A 314 10.02 -18.42 -3.55
N ASN A 315 9.13 -17.77 -4.32
CA ASN A 315 7.90 -18.36 -4.83
C ASN A 315 7.84 -18.35 -6.37
N PRO A 316 7.92 -19.51 -7.05
CA PRO A 316 7.97 -19.56 -8.51
C PRO A 316 6.64 -19.17 -9.17
N ASP A 317 5.53 -19.22 -8.41
CA ASP A 317 4.22 -18.83 -8.91
C ASP A 317 4.18 -17.39 -9.45
N VAL A 318 5.02 -16.49 -8.91
CA VAL A 318 5.11 -15.08 -9.31
C VAL A 318 5.46 -14.93 -10.80
N LEU A 319 6.23 -15.89 -11.35
CA LEU A 319 6.66 -15.86 -12.75
C LEU A 319 5.51 -16.19 -13.71
N HIS A 320 4.38 -16.71 -13.22
CA HIS A 320 3.30 -17.26 -14.05
C HIS A 320 1.90 -16.81 -13.65
N LYS A 321 1.73 -16.12 -12.52
CA LYS A 321 0.44 -15.58 -12.06
C LYS A 321 0.62 -14.55 -10.95
N VAL A 322 -0.38 -13.71 -10.76
CA VAL A 322 -0.41 -12.77 -9.64
C VAL A 322 -0.66 -13.49 -8.32
N VAL A 323 0.32 -13.46 -7.44
CA VAL A 323 0.26 -14.05 -6.11
C VAL A 323 -0.37 -13.07 -5.12
N LYS A 324 -1.44 -13.49 -4.44
CA LYS A 324 -2.20 -12.64 -3.51
C LYS A 324 -2.26 -13.24 -2.12
N ILE A 325 -2.14 -12.41 -1.10
CA ILE A 325 -2.44 -12.79 0.28
C ILE A 325 -3.93 -13.18 0.38
N ARG A 326 -4.25 -14.13 1.26
CA ARG A 326 -5.63 -14.57 1.44
C ARG A 326 -6.49 -13.45 2.05
N LYS A 327 -7.79 -13.49 1.77
CA LYS A 327 -8.74 -12.49 2.30
C LYS A 327 -8.79 -12.53 3.83
N GLY A 328 -8.71 -13.72 4.42
CA GLY A 328 -8.70 -13.86 5.88
C GLY A 328 -7.43 -13.28 6.52
N THR A 329 -6.27 -13.53 5.92
CA THR A 329 -5.00 -12.86 6.30
C THR A 329 -5.14 -11.34 6.21
N THR A 330 -5.74 -10.83 5.13
CA THR A 330 -6.00 -9.39 4.94
C THR A 330 -6.84 -8.81 6.09
N CYS A 331 -7.92 -9.48 6.48
CA CYS A 331 -8.75 -9.07 7.61
C CYS A 331 -7.97 -9.09 8.93
N SER A 332 -7.14 -10.11 9.15
CA SER A 332 -6.28 -10.21 10.33
C SER A 332 -5.28 -9.05 10.40
N LEU A 333 -4.66 -8.68 9.27
CA LEU A 333 -3.72 -7.57 9.20
C LEU A 333 -4.40 -6.23 9.51
N ILE A 334 -5.61 -6.00 8.96
CA ILE A 334 -6.38 -4.78 9.25
C ILE A 334 -6.69 -4.66 10.75
N LEU A 335 -7.12 -5.75 11.39
CA LEU A 335 -7.44 -5.74 12.82
C LEU A 335 -6.21 -5.50 13.69
N ASN A 336 -5.08 -6.08 13.32
CA ASN A 336 -3.85 -6.08 14.13
C ASN A 336 -2.85 -4.96 13.76
N SER A 337 -3.21 -4.00 12.89
CA SER A 337 -2.31 -2.90 12.49
C SER A 337 -2.77 -1.53 13.00
N ARG A 338 -3.52 -1.51 14.11
CA ARG A 338 -4.10 -0.30 14.69
C ARG A 338 -3.20 0.44 15.67
N THR A 339 -2.11 -0.20 16.12
CA THR A 339 -1.12 0.39 17.02
C THR A 339 0.28 0.19 16.44
N LEU A 340 1.22 1.08 16.75
CA LEU A 340 2.62 0.93 16.30
C LEU A 340 3.30 -0.34 16.85
N PRO A 341 3.12 -0.73 18.12
CA PRO A 341 3.66 -1.99 18.62
C PRO A 341 3.16 -3.21 17.84
N ASP A 342 1.87 -3.25 17.47
CA ASP A 342 1.33 -4.40 16.73
C ASP A 342 1.78 -4.40 15.26
N VAL A 343 1.91 -3.23 14.63
CA VAL A 343 2.56 -3.10 13.32
C VAL A 343 3.99 -3.63 13.38
N ALA A 344 4.78 -3.24 14.38
CA ALA A 344 6.15 -3.70 14.54
C ALA A 344 6.23 -5.23 14.73
N LYS A 345 5.29 -5.84 15.47
CA LYS A 345 5.16 -7.30 15.58
C LYS A 345 4.83 -7.96 14.25
N ILE A 346 3.94 -7.38 13.45
CA ILE A 346 3.59 -7.89 12.12
C ILE A 346 4.81 -7.86 11.19
N PHE A 347 5.55 -6.73 11.16
CA PHE A 347 6.78 -6.63 10.39
C PHE A 347 7.80 -7.68 10.84
N ARG A 348 8.07 -7.79 12.15
CA ARG A 348 8.97 -8.82 12.71
C ARG A 348 8.56 -10.22 12.25
N HIS A 349 7.27 -10.56 12.36
CA HIS A 349 6.76 -11.87 11.92
C HIS A 349 7.06 -12.14 10.44
N TYR A 350 6.74 -11.23 9.52
CA TYR A 350 6.95 -11.48 8.10
C TYR A 350 8.42 -11.41 7.68
N ILE A 351 9.25 -10.61 8.36
CA ILE A 351 10.71 -10.63 8.18
C ILE A 351 11.27 -11.99 8.59
N GLN A 352 10.79 -12.55 9.70
CA GLN A 352 11.16 -13.91 10.10
C GLN A 352 10.67 -14.94 9.09
N VAL A 353 9.45 -14.82 8.55
CA VAL A 353 8.96 -15.72 7.47
C VAL A 353 9.89 -15.68 6.25
N ILE A 354 10.32 -14.49 5.80
CA ILE A 354 11.28 -14.35 4.69
C ILE A 354 12.61 -15.03 5.05
N ASN A 355 13.14 -14.77 6.25
CA ASN A 355 14.40 -15.36 6.69
C ASN A 355 14.33 -16.90 6.73
N HIS A 356 13.26 -17.48 7.28
CA HIS A 356 13.06 -18.94 7.34
C HIS A 356 12.87 -19.59 5.96
N LYS A 357 12.36 -18.86 4.97
CA LYS A 357 12.21 -19.33 3.58
C LYS A 357 13.50 -19.25 2.76
N SER A 358 14.55 -18.63 3.30
CA SER A 358 15.79 -18.39 2.55
C SER A 358 16.53 -19.69 2.31
N ASP A 359 16.85 -19.97 1.04
CA ASP A 359 17.63 -21.12 0.63
C ASP A 359 19.12 -20.79 0.66
N VAL A 360 19.94 -21.66 1.27
CA VAL A 360 21.40 -21.51 1.33
C VAL A 360 22.06 -21.52 -0.04
N ASN A 361 21.39 -22.08 -1.06
CA ASN A 361 21.88 -22.11 -2.43
C ASN A 361 21.56 -20.82 -3.21
N ASP A 362 20.74 -19.91 -2.65
CA ASP A 362 20.41 -18.65 -3.29
C ASP A 362 21.63 -17.70 -3.26
N PRO A 363 22.00 -17.04 -4.39
CA PRO A 363 23.14 -16.13 -4.44
C PRO A 363 23.00 -14.90 -3.53
N ASN A 364 21.78 -14.57 -3.10
CA ASN A 364 21.44 -13.48 -2.21
C ASN A 364 21.25 -13.92 -0.74
N TYR A 365 21.40 -15.21 -0.41
CA TYR A 365 21.15 -15.79 0.91
C TYR A 365 21.76 -14.94 2.05
N LEU A 366 23.06 -14.65 1.97
CA LEU A 366 23.76 -13.88 3.00
C LEU A 366 23.24 -12.43 3.09
N LYS A 367 22.97 -11.80 1.95
CA LYS A 367 22.49 -10.40 1.90
C LYS A 367 21.09 -10.27 2.49
N ILE A 368 20.19 -11.22 2.18
CA ILE A 368 18.86 -11.30 2.78
C ILE A 368 18.97 -11.51 4.29
N GLY A 369 19.78 -12.48 4.74
CA GLY A 369 19.96 -12.75 6.17
C GLY A 369 20.45 -11.52 6.94
N ILE A 370 21.43 -10.79 6.40
CA ILE A 370 21.90 -9.51 6.96
C ILE A 370 20.77 -8.48 7.00
N LYS A 371 20.03 -8.30 5.90
CA LYS A 371 18.93 -7.32 5.83
C LYS A 371 17.81 -7.64 6.83
N CYS A 372 17.41 -8.89 6.94
CA CYS A 372 16.43 -9.35 7.94
C CYS A 372 16.94 -9.06 9.35
N GLY A 373 18.20 -9.40 9.65
CA GLY A 373 18.82 -9.12 10.95
C GLY A 373 18.88 -7.63 11.30
N GLU A 374 19.21 -6.76 10.34
CA GLU A 374 19.20 -5.30 10.51
C GLU A 374 17.80 -4.78 10.86
N ILE A 375 16.76 -5.30 10.20
CA ILE A 375 15.37 -4.90 10.44
C ILE A 375 14.90 -5.40 11.81
N GLU A 376 15.19 -6.66 12.17
CA GLU A 376 14.83 -7.20 13.48
C GLU A 376 15.53 -6.44 14.61
N GLN A 377 16.81 -6.10 14.45
CA GLN A 377 17.53 -5.26 15.39
C GLN A 377 16.93 -3.86 15.49
N PHE A 378 16.47 -3.29 14.37
CA PHE A 378 15.79 -1.99 14.39
C PHE A 378 14.46 -2.05 15.16
N ILE A 379 13.65 -3.10 14.96
CA ILE A 379 12.42 -3.31 15.71
C ILE A 379 12.73 -3.51 17.20
N GLU A 380 13.79 -4.23 17.54
CA GLU A 380 14.25 -4.40 18.93
C GLU A 380 14.70 -3.08 19.58
N LEU A 381 15.26 -2.15 18.80
CA LEU A 381 15.56 -0.80 19.29
C LEU A 381 14.29 0.03 19.54
N MET A 382 13.23 -0.19 18.77
CA MET A 382 11.93 0.44 18.97
C MET A 382 11.23 -0.11 20.22
N TYR A 383 11.25 -1.43 20.38
CA TYR A 383 10.58 -2.16 21.47
C TYR A 383 11.54 -3.20 22.08
N PRO A 384 12.37 -2.78 23.05
CA PRO A 384 13.37 -3.65 23.68
C PRO A 384 12.73 -4.72 24.54
N SER A 385 13.28 -5.93 24.48
CA SER A 385 12.90 -7.05 25.33
C SER A 385 13.53 -6.97 26.73
N ASP A 386 14.68 -6.28 26.85
CA ASP A 386 15.38 -6.02 28.12
C ASP A 386 15.51 -4.50 28.34
N THR A 387 14.79 -3.99 29.33
CA THR A 387 14.75 -2.57 29.70
C THR A 387 15.90 -2.15 30.62
N GLU A 388 16.65 -3.09 31.22
CA GLU A 388 17.68 -2.78 32.23
C GLU A 388 18.99 -2.26 31.60
N HIS A 389 19.26 -2.57 30.33
CA HIS A 389 20.56 -2.31 29.68
C HIS A 389 20.52 -1.28 28.56
N GLN A 390 19.47 -0.46 28.45
CA GLN A 390 19.37 0.53 27.37
C GLN A 390 20.40 1.66 27.51
N LYS A 391 21.34 1.69 26.55
CA LYS A 391 22.13 2.90 26.24
C LYS A 391 21.19 3.94 25.64
N GLN A 392 21.28 5.18 26.16
CA GLN A 392 20.58 6.42 25.81
C GLN A 392 19.47 6.35 24.72
N PRO A 393 18.26 6.89 25.01
CA PRO A 393 17.13 6.83 24.08
C PRO A 393 17.50 7.47 22.73
N LYS A 394 17.26 6.72 21.64
CA LYS A 394 17.43 7.23 20.27
C LYS A 394 16.26 8.14 19.90
N GLN A 395 16.41 8.90 18.82
CA GLN A 395 15.38 9.80 18.32
C GLN A 395 14.02 9.10 18.13
N ILE A 396 14.02 7.87 17.59
CA ILE A 396 12.79 7.09 17.39
C ILE A 396 12.07 6.75 18.71
N ASN A 397 12.80 6.56 19.82
CA ASN A 397 12.18 6.28 21.12
C ASN A 397 11.36 7.47 21.62
N LYS A 398 11.77 8.71 21.30
CA LYS A 398 11.00 9.92 21.64
C LYS A 398 9.67 9.98 20.87
N TYR A 399 9.66 9.57 19.61
CA TYR A 399 8.44 9.55 18.80
C TYR A 399 7.48 8.46 19.28
N ILE A 400 8.02 7.30 19.67
CA ILE A 400 7.23 6.21 20.28
C ILE A 400 6.63 6.66 21.61
N GLU A 401 7.42 7.29 22.47
CA GLU A 401 6.95 7.84 23.77
C GLU A 401 5.84 8.88 23.56
N ALA A 402 6.00 9.79 22.58
CA ALA A 402 4.98 10.79 22.26
C ALA A 402 3.64 10.20 21.79
N ARG A 403 3.61 8.94 21.35
CA ARG A 403 2.39 8.23 20.93
C ARG A 403 1.88 7.23 21.97
N GLU A 404 2.58 7.03 23.08
CA GLU A 404 2.31 5.91 23.99
C GLU A 404 0.86 5.91 24.50
N ASP A 405 0.35 7.08 24.89
CA ASP A 405 -1.03 7.23 25.36
C ASP A 405 -2.06 6.91 24.28
N LEU A 406 -1.79 7.33 23.04
CA LEU A 406 -2.64 7.03 21.88
C LEU A 406 -2.69 5.53 21.61
N ASP A 407 -1.53 4.89 21.54
CA ASP A 407 -1.40 3.45 21.29
C ASP A 407 -2.04 2.62 22.41
N LYS A 408 -1.94 3.07 23.68
CA LYS A 408 -2.64 2.44 24.82
C LYS A 408 -4.16 2.55 24.71
N GLN A 409 -4.68 3.73 24.36
CA GLN A 409 -6.13 3.93 24.20
C GLN A 409 -6.70 3.06 23.07
N VAL A 410 -6.04 3.07 21.90
CA VAL A 410 -6.45 2.23 20.76
C VAL A 410 -6.30 0.74 21.09
N GLY A 411 -5.21 0.35 21.77
CA GLY A 411 -4.99 -1.03 22.20
C GLY A 411 -6.06 -1.55 23.16
N ALA A 412 -6.56 -0.70 24.07
CA ALA A 412 -7.66 -1.05 24.96
C ALA A 412 -8.96 -1.33 24.17
N LEU A 413 -9.28 -0.48 23.18
CA LEU A 413 -10.44 -0.68 22.30
C LEU A 413 -10.32 -1.99 21.50
N VAL A 414 -9.15 -2.26 20.91
CA VAL A 414 -8.91 -3.52 20.16
C VAL A 414 -9.07 -4.74 21.07
N THR A 415 -8.59 -4.65 22.31
CA THR A 415 -8.73 -5.72 23.30
C THR A 415 -10.20 -5.97 23.64
N GLU A 416 -10.99 -4.92 23.81
CA GLU A 416 -12.42 -5.02 24.07
C GLU A 416 -13.18 -5.65 22.89
N GLU A 417 -12.97 -5.18 21.66
CA GLU A 417 -13.58 -5.76 20.44
C GLU A 417 -13.24 -7.25 20.30
N THR A 418 -11.98 -7.60 20.57
CA THR A 418 -11.46 -8.97 20.54
C THR A 418 -12.15 -9.85 21.58
N LEU A 419 -12.33 -9.34 22.80
CA LEU A 419 -13.02 -10.06 23.88
C LEU A 419 -14.50 -10.29 23.52
N ARG A 420 -15.21 -9.26 23.07
CA ARG A 420 -16.62 -9.37 22.62
C ARG A 420 -16.78 -10.42 21.52
N CYS A 421 -15.88 -10.41 20.52
CA CYS A 421 -15.89 -11.40 19.44
C CYS A 421 -15.68 -12.83 19.95
N ASN A 422 -14.69 -13.03 20.82
CA ASN A 422 -14.41 -14.35 21.41
C ASN A 422 -15.58 -14.88 22.22
N THR A 423 -16.16 -14.05 23.08
CA THR A 423 -17.30 -14.43 23.90
C THR A 423 -18.49 -14.84 23.03
N ALA A 424 -18.77 -14.10 21.95
CA ALA A 424 -19.84 -14.45 21.02
C ALA A 424 -19.57 -15.77 20.29
N LEU A 425 -18.35 -15.99 19.79
CA LEU A 425 -17.97 -17.23 19.09
C LEU A 425 -18.03 -18.46 20.01
N VAL A 426 -17.57 -18.32 21.26
CA VAL A 426 -17.68 -19.39 22.27
C VAL A 426 -19.15 -19.68 22.57
N GLY A 427 -19.99 -18.65 22.72
CA GLY A 427 -21.43 -18.81 22.93
C GLY A 427 -22.11 -19.58 21.80
N VAL A 428 -21.81 -19.24 20.54
CA VAL A 428 -22.33 -19.96 19.35
C VAL A 428 -21.85 -21.42 19.34
N GLY A 429 -20.58 -21.65 19.68
CA GLY A 429 -20.01 -23.00 19.77
C GLY A 429 -20.71 -23.88 20.81
N ILE A 430 -20.99 -23.33 22.00
CA ILE A 430 -21.71 -24.02 23.07
C ILE A 430 -23.13 -24.39 22.64
N VAL A 431 -23.87 -23.46 22.02
CA VAL A 431 -25.23 -23.72 21.52
C VAL A 431 -25.24 -24.78 20.44
N PHE A 432 -24.32 -24.69 19.47
CA PHE A 432 -24.22 -25.67 18.38
C PHE A 432 -23.90 -27.07 18.91
N PHE A 433 -22.96 -27.20 19.85
CA PHE A 433 -22.63 -28.48 20.47
C PHE A 433 -23.80 -29.04 21.29
N GLY A 434 -24.53 -28.17 22.01
CA GLY A 434 -25.75 -28.56 22.73
C GLY A 434 -26.86 -29.07 21.81
N VAL A 435 -27.05 -28.47 20.63
CA VAL A 435 -28.01 -28.94 19.62
C VAL A 435 -27.58 -30.29 19.03
N ILE A 436 -26.29 -30.47 18.74
CA ILE A 436 -25.78 -31.77 18.26
C ILE A 436 -26.01 -32.85 19.31
N LEU A 437 -25.67 -32.59 20.57
CA LEU A 437 -25.90 -33.54 21.66
C LEU A 437 -27.38 -33.83 21.93
N TYR A 438 -28.28 -32.91 21.59
CA TYR A 438 -29.73 -33.12 21.70
C TYR A 438 -30.31 -33.95 20.54
N LEU A 439 -29.67 -33.90 19.36
CA LEU A 439 -30.08 -34.61 18.16
C LEU A 439 -29.43 -36.00 18.01
N LEU A 440 -28.36 -36.27 18.75
CA LEU A 440 -27.75 -37.59 18.94
C LEU A 440 -28.45 -38.32 20.09
#